data_AF-A0A2P5WU59-F1
#
_entry.id   AF-A0A2P5WU59-F1
#
_cell.length_a   1.000
_cell.length_b   1.000
_cell.length_c   1.000
_cell.angle_alpha   90.00
_cell.angle_beta   90.00
_cell.angle_gamma   90.00
#
_symmetry.space_group_name_H-M   'P 1'
#
loop_
_entity.id
_entity.type
_entity.pdbx_description
1 polymer ?
#
loop_
_entity_poly.entity_id
_entity_poly.type
_entity_poly.pdbx_seq_one_letter_code
_entity_poly.pdbx_strand_id
1 'polypeptide(L)'
;MKLNDFTHNRINIFKPSVGSDNTEHIHSELNLPFWSQCEHHLLPFYGIVHILYIRPTDRFNLVGTSFLQLIVHFFGFKLQVQERLTRQIAKALSPILGGDIMVVVEEIEKLGSNTTTIAILKQFLTDPATRSVFLQNIPNNTTSGTL
;
A
#
# COMPACT_ATOMS: atom_id res chain seq x y z
N MET A 1 -10.89 -26.38 -1.09
CA MET A 1 -10.68 -25.22 -0.20
C MET A 1 -11.11 -23.98 -0.97
N LYS A 2 -12.30 -23.45 -0.69
CA LYS A 2 -12.89 -22.33 -1.45
C LYS A 2 -12.29 -21.01 -0.92
N LEU A 3 -11.51 -20.33 -1.74
CA LEU A 3 -11.05 -18.96 -1.55
C LEU A 3 -12.00 -18.04 -2.31
N ASN A 4 -13.12 -17.66 -1.70
CA ASN A 4 -13.99 -16.60 -2.20
C ASN A 4 -14.67 -16.01 -0.97
N ASP A 5 -14.17 -14.88 -0.48
CA ASP A 5 -14.93 -13.88 0.30
C ASP A 5 -14.05 -12.67 0.64
N PHE A 6 -13.56 -11.94 -0.36
CA PHE A 6 -13.05 -10.56 -0.17
C PHE A 6 -13.19 -9.78 -1.48
N THR A 7 -14.43 -9.52 -1.89
CA THR A 7 -14.74 -8.54 -2.94
C THR A 7 -15.07 -7.20 -2.28
N HIS A 8 -14.71 -6.11 -2.97
CA HIS A 8 -14.84 -4.68 -2.64
C HIS A 8 -13.56 -3.98 -2.17
N ASN A 9 -12.50 -4.00 -2.99
CA ASN A 9 -11.53 -2.90 -2.99
C ASN A 9 -12.07 -1.80 -3.93
N ARG A 10 -12.44 -0.65 -3.37
CA ARG A 10 -12.81 0.54 -4.16
C ARG A 10 -11.53 1.28 -4.55
N ILE A 11 -11.28 1.41 -5.85
CA ILE A 11 -10.28 2.34 -6.36
C ILE A 11 -10.84 3.75 -6.17
N ASN A 12 -10.32 4.47 -5.18
CA ASN A 12 -10.67 5.88 -4.99
C ASN A 12 -9.75 6.73 -5.88
N ILE A 13 -10.37 7.53 -6.75
CA ILE A 13 -9.70 8.48 -7.65
C ILE A 13 -9.81 9.86 -7.01
N PHE A 14 -8.69 10.48 -6.65
CA PHE A 14 -8.69 11.87 -6.17
C PHE A 14 -8.15 12.81 -7.25
N LYS A 15 -8.72 14.02 -7.30
CA LYS A 15 -8.24 15.10 -8.16
C LYS A 15 -7.30 15.99 -7.34
N PRO A 16 -6.04 16.18 -7.74
CA PRO A 16 -5.13 17.11 -7.08
C PRO A 16 -5.65 18.54 -7.29
N SER A 17 -5.65 19.32 -6.22
CA SER A 17 -6.08 20.72 -6.20
C SER A 17 -4.95 21.64 -6.66
N VAL A 18 -4.37 21.43 -7.84
CA VAL A 18 -3.42 22.39 -8.43
C VAL A 18 -3.62 22.43 -9.94
N GLY A 19 -3.92 23.62 -10.46
CA GLY A 19 -4.13 23.89 -11.87
C GLY A 19 -2.87 23.65 -12.70
N SER A 20 -2.86 22.55 -13.44
CA SER A 20 -2.14 22.43 -14.70
C SER A 20 -3.00 21.56 -15.62
N ASP A 21 -2.98 21.85 -16.91
CA ASP A 21 -3.84 21.29 -17.97
C ASP A 21 -3.60 19.79 -18.26
N ASN A 22 -2.91 19.08 -17.35
CA ASN A 22 -2.71 17.64 -17.34
C ASN A 22 -3.33 17.08 -16.06
N THR A 23 -4.50 16.44 -16.14
CA THR A 23 -5.16 15.86 -14.97
C THR A 23 -4.39 14.63 -14.49
N GLU A 24 -3.46 14.83 -13.56
CA GLU A 24 -2.90 13.74 -12.77
C GLU A 24 -3.97 13.26 -11.80
N HIS A 25 -4.19 11.95 -11.69
CA HIS A 25 -5.13 11.38 -10.73
C HIS A 25 -4.37 10.58 -9.68
N ILE A 26 -4.77 10.77 -8.43
CA ILE A 26 -4.27 9.97 -7.31
C ILE A 26 -5.13 8.71 -7.22
N HIS A 27 -4.47 7.54 -7.23
CA HIS A 27 -5.10 6.24 -7.10
C HIS A 27 -4.65 5.55 -5.81
N SER A 28 -5.60 5.01 -5.05
CA SER A 28 -5.32 4.25 -3.83
C SER A 28 -5.84 2.81 -3.92
N GLU A 29 -5.02 1.87 -3.46
CA GLU A 29 -5.34 0.47 -3.30
C GLU A 29 -5.03 0.09 -1.85
N LEU A 30 -6.08 -0.08 -1.06
CA LEU A 30 -6.00 -0.25 0.37
C LEU A 30 -6.22 -1.72 0.74
N ASN A 31 -5.92 -2.10 1.98
CA ASN A 31 -6.32 -3.39 2.54
C ASN A 31 -5.77 -4.62 1.80
N LEU A 32 -4.54 -4.56 1.27
CA LEU A 32 -3.91 -5.71 0.62
C LEU A 32 -3.24 -6.60 1.68
N PRO A 33 -3.75 -7.82 1.97
CA PRO A 33 -3.18 -8.66 3.02
C PRO A 33 -1.80 -9.19 2.62
N PHE A 34 -0.92 -9.36 3.60
CA PHE A 34 0.36 -10.04 3.42
C PHE A 34 0.70 -10.94 4.62
N TRP A 35 1.51 -11.95 4.35
CA TRP A 35 2.12 -12.83 5.34
C TRP A 35 3.61 -12.93 5.04
N SER A 36 4.43 -12.99 6.09
CA SER A 36 5.87 -13.11 5.98
C SER A 36 6.47 -13.78 7.22
N GLN A 37 7.79 -13.99 7.21
CA GLN A 37 8.54 -14.54 8.34
C GLN A 37 9.67 -13.59 8.69
N CYS A 38 9.78 -13.20 9.96
CA CYS A 38 10.84 -12.32 10.43
C CYS A 38 12.19 -13.04 10.33
N GLU A 39 13.18 -12.44 9.67
CA GLU A 39 14.48 -13.12 9.48
C GLU A 39 15.30 -13.28 10.76
N HIS A 40 15.06 -12.44 11.77
CA HIS A 40 15.80 -12.49 13.04
C HIS A 40 15.34 -13.63 13.95
N HIS A 41 14.03 -13.92 13.94
CA HIS A 41 13.42 -14.87 14.89
C HIS A 41 12.71 -16.04 14.21
N LEU A 42 12.60 -16.03 12.88
CA LEU A 42 11.82 -16.99 12.09
C LEU A 42 10.35 -17.09 12.54
N LEU A 43 9.86 -16.05 13.21
CA LEU A 43 8.47 -15.96 13.63
C LEU A 43 7.62 -15.35 12.50
N PRO A 44 6.40 -15.86 12.30
CA PRO A 44 5.49 -15.29 11.32
C PRO A 44 5.07 -13.89 11.74
N PHE A 45 5.00 -12.99 10.77
CA PHE A 45 4.30 -11.71 10.90
C PHE A 45 3.38 -11.49 9.70
N TYR A 46 2.32 -10.74 9.92
CA TYR A 46 1.27 -10.53 8.93
C TYR A 46 0.62 -9.18 9.14
N GLY A 47 -0.09 -8.73 8.12
CA GLY A 47 -0.72 -7.43 8.19
C GLY A 47 -1.29 -6.99 6.86
N ILE A 48 -1.32 -5.68 6.68
CA ILE A 48 -1.98 -5.03 5.57
C ILE A 48 -1.00 -4.07 4.88
N VAL A 49 -1.07 -4.03 3.55
CA VAL A 49 -0.37 -3.07 2.70
C VAL A 49 -1.39 -2.13 2.06
N HIS A 50 -1.10 -0.84 2.13
CA HIS A 50 -1.80 0.23 1.42
C HIS A 50 -0.85 0.84 0.40
N ILE A 51 -1.32 1.01 -0.82
CA ILE A 51 -0.54 1.50 -1.96
C ILE A 51 -1.23 2.72 -2.54
N LEU A 52 -0.47 3.79 -2.69
CA LEU A 52 -0.90 5.03 -3.29
C LEU A 52 0.02 5.39 -4.44
N TYR A 53 -0.53 5.82 -5.57
CA TYR A 53 0.28 6.28 -6.68
C TYR A 53 -0.42 7.38 -7.48
N ILE A 54 0.38 8.21 -8.15
CA ILE A 54 -0.10 9.23 -9.07
C ILE A 54 0.14 8.75 -10.49
N ARG A 55 -0.87 8.90 -11.34
CA ARG A 55 -0.76 8.54 -12.75
C ARG A 55 -1.42 9.58 -13.66
N PRO A 56 -0.85 9.85 -14.84
CA PRO A 56 -1.48 10.70 -15.84
C PRO A 56 -2.72 10.05 -16.48
N THR A 57 -3.73 10.86 -16.82
CA THR A 57 -5.01 10.40 -17.41
C THR A 57 -4.87 9.69 -18.76
N ASP A 58 -3.83 9.99 -19.53
CA ASP A 58 -3.63 9.48 -20.90
C ASP A 58 -3.23 7.99 -20.96
N ARG A 59 -2.87 7.38 -19.82
CA ARG A 59 -2.50 5.96 -19.73
C ARG A 59 -3.67 5.09 -19.26
N PHE A 60 -4.44 4.58 -20.24
CA PHE A 60 -5.63 3.75 -20.04
C PHE A 60 -5.40 2.36 -19.40
N ASN A 61 -4.16 1.88 -19.24
CA ASN A 61 -3.91 0.58 -18.62
C ASN A 61 -3.81 0.69 -17.10
N LEU A 62 -4.96 0.75 -16.44
CA LEU A 62 -5.04 0.65 -14.98
C LEU A 62 -4.44 -0.69 -14.56
N VAL A 63 -3.40 -0.65 -13.72
CA VAL A 63 -2.83 -1.87 -13.16
C VAL A 63 -3.88 -2.43 -12.21
N GLY A 64 -4.40 -3.62 -12.53
CA GLY A 64 -5.45 -4.23 -11.73
C GLY A 64 -4.97 -4.56 -10.32
N THR A 65 -5.88 -4.46 -9.34
CA THR A 65 -5.62 -4.78 -7.93
C THR A 65 -4.97 -6.15 -7.75
N SER A 66 -5.36 -7.15 -8.56
CA SER A 66 -4.76 -8.50 -8.54
C SER A 66 -3.25 -8.49 -8.80
N PHE A 67 -2.75 -7.62 -9.68
CA PHE A 67 -1.31 -7.50 -9.93
C PHE A 67 -0.57 -6.94 -8.72
N LEU A 68 -1.14 -5.93 -8.06
CA LEU A 68 -0.57 -5.37 -6.84
C LEU A 68 -0.53 -6.40 -5.72
N GLN A 69 -1.60 -7.19 -5.55
CA GLN A 69 -1.65 -8.31 -4.61
C GLN A 69 -0.54 -9.33 -4.89
N LEU A 70 -0.29 -9.67 -6.17
CA LEU A 70 0.81 -10.58 -6.54
C LEU A 70 2.18 -10.04 -6.15
N ILE A 71 2.42 -8.73 -6.32
CA ILE A 71 3.68 -8.10 -5.91
C ILE A 71 3.84 -8.13 -4.39
N VAL A 72 2.79 -7.76 -3.65
CA VAL A 72 2.79 -7.82 -2.18
C VAL A 72 3.07 -9.24 -1.69
N HIS A 73 2.38 -10.23 -2.27
CA HIS A 73 2.58 -11.65 -1.95
C HIS A 73 4.01 -12.11 -2.25
N PHE A 74 4.55 -11.78 -3.43
CA PHE A 74 5.91 -12.16 -3.83
C PHE A 74 6.99 -11.67 -2.85
N PHE A 75 6.85 -10.46 -2.33
CA PHE A 75 7.80 -9.94 -1.34
C PHE A 75 7.52 -10.43 0.09
N GLY A 76 6.25 -10.73 0.41
CA GLY A 76 5.84 -11.31 1.69
C GLY A 76 6.37 -12.73 1.90
N PHE A 77 6.37 -13.58 0.87
CA PHE A 77 6.81 -14.99 0.95
C PHE A 77 8.34 -15.18 1.01
N LYS A 78 9.00 -14.44 1.90
CA LYS A 78 10.45 -14.45 2.15
C LYS A 78 10.71 -14.24 3.65
N LEU A 79 11.94 -14.57 4.08
CA LEU A 79 12.46 -14.04 5.33
C LEU A 79 12.67 -12.52 5.17
N GLN A 80 12.02 -11.73 6.03
CA GLN A 80 11.92 -10.29 5.88
C GLN A 80 12.16 -9.52 7.17
N VAL A 81 12.39 -8.23 6.96
CA VAL A 81 12.29 -7.15 7.94
C VAL A 81 11.28 -6.15 7.35
N GLN A 82 10.36 -5.62 8.17
CA GLN A 82 9.19 -4.85 7.70
C GLN A 82 9.61 -3.63 6.85
N GLU A 83 10.67 -2.92 7.24
CA GLU A 83 11.24 -1.78 6.53
C GLU A 83 11.76 -2.16 5.15
N ARG A 84 12.38 -3.35 5.04
CA ARG A 84 12.88 -3.87 3.77
C ARG A 84 11.73 -4.28 2.86
N LEU A 85 10.73 -4.98 3.39
CA LEU A 85 9.52 -5.37 2.67
C LEU A 85 8.83 -4.15 2.06
N THR A 86 8.55 -3.13 2.88
CA THR A 86 7.88 -1.89 2.47
C THR A 86 8.63 -1.21 1.33
N ARG A 87 9.97 -1.09 1.45
CA ARG A 87 10.82 -0.48 0.42
C ARG A 87 10.91 -1.30 -0.86
N GLN A 88 10.93 -2.63 -0.76
CA GLN A 88 10.97 -3.52 -1.93
C GLN A 88 9.69 -3.40 -2.76
N ILE A 89 8.53 -3.39 -2.10
CA ILE A 89 7.23 -3.18 -2.76
C ILE A 89 7.21 -1.82 -3.48
N ALA A 90 7.59 -0.74 -2.78
CA ALA A 90 7.62 0.61 -3.36
C ALA A 90 8.55 0.68 -4.59
N LYS A 91 9.76 0.13 -4.49
CA LYS A 91 10.74 0.14 -5.59
C LYS A 91 10.29 -0.69 -6.79
N ALA A 92 9.64 -1.83 -6.57
CA ALA A 92 9.16 -2.68 -7.65
C ALA A 92 7.98 -2.04 -8.40
N LEU A 93 7.09 -1.37 -7.69
CA LEU A 93 5.90 -0.76 -8.27
C LEU A 93 6.13 0.62 -8.88
N SER A 94 7.10 1.40 -8.36
CA SER A 94 7.42 2.74 -8.86
C SER A 94 7.54 2.82 -10.39
N PRO A 95 8.38 2.01 -11.08
CA PRO A 95 8.50 2.09 -12.54
C PRO A 95 7.24 1.65 -13.30
N ILE A 96 6.39 0.83 -12.68
CA ILE A 96 5.15 0.30 -13.29
C ILE A 96 4.01 1.32 -13.15
N LEU A 97 3.97 2.04 -12.03
CA LEU A 97 2.86 2.92 -11.67
C LEU A 97 3.02 4.36 -12.13
N GLY A 98 4.23 4.78 -12.50
CA GLY A 98 4.50 6.14 -12.99
C GLY A 98 5.58 6.89 -12.22
N GLY A 99 6.14 6.28 -11.18
CA GLY A 99 7.27 6.81 -10.43
C GLY A 99 6.90 7.27 -9.03
N ASP A 100 5.78 7.99 -8.91
CA ASP A 100 5.30 8.56 -7.66
C ASP A 100 4.41 7.57 -6.94
N ILE A 101 4.94 6.99 -5.87
CA ILE A 101 4.27 5.96 -5.09
C ILE A 101 4.57 6.14 -3.60
N MET A 102 3.57 5.88 -2.78
CA MET A 102 3.69 5.70 -1.35
C MET A 102 3.13 4.33 -0.96
N VAL A 103 3.88 3.61 -0.12
CA VAL A 103 3.50 2.29 0.39
C VAL A 103 3.50 2.36 1.91
N VAL A 104 2.39 1.97 2.52
CA VAL A 104 2.23 1.86 3.97
C VAL A 104 2.00 0.39 4.30
N VAL A 105 2.74 -0.13 5.26
CA VAL A 105 2.63 -1.51 5.75
C VAL A 105 2.28 -1.44 7.23
N GLU A 106 1.15 -2.01 7.60
CA GLU A 106 0.69 -2.14 8.97
C GLU A 106 0.81 -3.61 9.38
N GLU A 107 1.68 -3.88 10.34
CA GLU A 107 1.78 -5.19 10.98
C GLU A 107 0.74 -5.28 12.11
N ILE A 108 -0.01 -6.38 12.12
CA ILE A 108 -1.03 -6.66 13.13
C ILE A 108 -0.44 -7.70 14.08
N GLU A 109 0.02 -7.27 15.26
CA GLU A 109 0.50 -8.21 16.27
C GLU A 109 -0.66 -8.71 17.15
N LYS A 110 -0.50 -9.93 17.64
CA LYS A 110 -1.52 -10.67 18.41
C LYS A 110 -1.85 -10.03 19.77
N LEU A 111 -1.03 -9.11 20.27
CA LEU A 111 -1.19 -8.44 21.57
C LEU A 111 -1.85 -7.05 21.47
N GLY A 112 -2.40 -6.69 20.30
CA GLY A 112 -3.00 -5.37 20.08
C GLY A 112 -1.98 -4.24 19.90
N SER A 113 -0.69 -4.58 19.79
CA SER A 113 0.35 -3.70 19.27
C SER A 113 0.27 -3.71 17.75
N ASN A 114 0.27 -2.53 17.13
CA ASN A 114 0.34 -2.39 15.68
C ASN A 114 1.62 -1.62 15.35
N THR A 115 2.43 -2.16 14.46
CA THR A 115 3.64 -1.49 13.96
C THR A 115 3.40 -1.03 12.54
N THR A 116 3.43 0.30 12.33
CA THR A 116 3.24 0.88 11.00
C THR A 116 4.57 1.36 10.42
N THR A 117 4.89 0.89 9.22
CA THR A 117 6.06 1.28 8.45
C THR A 117 5.65 1.92 7.14
N ILE A 118 6.29 3.03 6.77
CA ILE A 118 5.97 3.79 5.56
C ILE A 118 7.21 3.90 4.68
N ALA A 119 7.08 3.58 3.40
CA ALA A 119 8.08 3.89 2.37
C ALA A 119 7.48 4.82 1.32
N ILE A 120 8.14 5.94 1.11
CA ILE A 120 7.70 7.01 0.21
C ILE A 120 8.75 7.18 -0.88
N LEU A 121 8.33 7.31 -2.14
CA LEU A 121 9.21 7.60 -3.27
C LEU A 121 8.75 8.84 -4.04
N LYS A 122 9.75 9.60 -4.54
CA LYS A 122 9.62 10.75 -5.45
C LYS A 122 8.67 11.86 -4.95
N GLN A 123 7.64 12.27 -5.69
CA GLN A 123 6.85 13.48 -5.43
C GLN A 123 6.19 13.47 -4.05
N PHE A 124 5.84 12.29 -3.52
CA PHE A 124 5.34 12.14 -2.15
C PHE A 124 6.38 12.45 -1.06
N LEU A 125 7.68 12.43 -1.37
CA LEU A 125 8.73 12.91 -0.47
C LEU A 125 8.78 14.44 -0.42
N THR A 126 8.41 15.12 -1.51
CA THR A 126 8.58 16.56 -1.67
C THR A 126 7.31 17.38 -1.37
N ASP A 127 6.12 16.78 -1.46
CA ASP A 127 4.85 17.46 -1.18
C ASP A 127 4.14 16.92 0.08
N PRO A 128 4.23 17.64 1.22
CA PRO A 128 3.55 17.28 2.46
C PRO A 128 2.02 17.31 2.39
N ALA A 129 1.43 18.13 1.49
CA ALA A 129 -0.03 18.27 1.38
C ALA A 129 -0.66 17.02 0.77
N THR A 130 -0.08 16.51 -0.33
CA THR A 130 -0.53 15.26 -0.93
C THR A 130 -0.35 14.08 0.05
N ARG A 131 0.73 14.07 0.85
CA ARG A 131 0.94 13.06 1.90
C ARG A 131 -0.14 13.10 2.98
N SER A 132 -0.51 14.29 3.47
CA SER A 132 -1.48 14.43 4.56
C SER A 132 -2.88 14.00 4.14
N VAL A 133 -3.29 14.35 2.92
CA VAL A 133 -4.57 13.92 2.33
C VAL A 133 -4.66 12.39 2.34
N PHE A 134 -3.60 11.68 1.98
CA PHE A 134 -3.65 10.21 2.00
C PHE A 134 -3.69 9.62 3.40
N LEU A 135 -2.85 10.09 4.33
CA LEU A 135 -2.81 9.54 5.68
C LEU A 135 -4.17 9.63 6.38
N GLN A 136 -4.99 10.63 6.05
CA GLN A 136 -6.36 10.76 6.54
C GLN A 136 -7.35 9.75 5.93
N ASN A 137 -7.01 9.15 4.79
CA ASN A 137 -7.86 8.21 4.06
C ASN A 137 -7.46 6.74 4.28
N ILE A 138 -6.37 6.47 4.99
CA ILE A 138 -6.08 5.10 5.45
C ILE A 138 -7.12 4.75 6.51
N PRO A 139 -7.87 3.65 6.37
CA PRO A 139 -8.85 3.25 7.36
C PRO A 139 -8.14 2.98 8.69
N ASN A 140 -8.57 3.65 9.76
CA ASN A 140 -8.16 3.32 11.12
C ASN A 140 -8.71 1.92 11.45
N ASN A 141 -7.91 0.87 11.25
CA ASN A 141 -8.26 -0.50 11.64
C ASN A 141 -8.08 -0.74 13.15
N THR A 142 -7.92 0.31 13.95
CA THR A 142 -7.91 0.26 15.40
C THR A 142 -9.30 -0.17 15.90
N THR A 143 -9.37 -1.36 16.49
CA THR A 143 -10.45 -1.93 17.32
C THR A 143 -11.78 -2.35 16.65
N SER A 144 -11.89 -3.65 16.38
CA SER A 144 -13.11 -4.45 16.63
C SER A 144 -12.74 -5.90 16.92
N GLY A 145 -11.99 -6.10 18.01
CA GLY A 145 -11.92 -7.38 18.70
C GLY A 145 -12.79 -7.28 19.94
N THR A 146 -14.10 -7.49 19.79
CA THR A 146 -14.99 -7.72 20.93
C THR A 146 -14.73 -9.14 21.42
N LEU A 147 -14.42 -9.27 22.71
CA LEU A 147 -14.38 -10.54 23.45
C LEU A 147 -15.69 -11.31 23.34
#